data_AF-A0AAX0K6U3-F1
#
_entry.id   AF-A0AAX0K6U3-F1
#
_cell.length_a   1.000
_cell.length_b   1.000
_cell.length_c   1.000
_cell.angle_alpha   90.00
_cell.angle_beta   90.00
_cell.angle_gamma   90.00
#
_symmetry.space_group_name_H-M   'P 1'
#
loop_
_entity.id
_entity.type
_entity.pdbx_description
1 polymer ?
#
loop_
_entity_poly.entity_id
_entity_poly.type
_entity_poly.pdbx_seq_one_letter_code
_entity_poly.pdbx_strand_id
1 'polypeptide(L)'
;MSRAQLHVILRRTDDWMDGRRSRHTDDTDVLLRIHHVIGELPTYGYRRVWALLRRQAELDGMPAINAKRVYRIMRQNALLLERKT
;
A
#
# COMPACT_ATOMS: atom_id res chain seq x y z
N MET A 1 22.92 10.76 17.25
CA MET A 1 21.87 11.03 18.25
C MET A 1 22.33 12.19 19.12
N SER A 2 21.57 13.27 19.23
CA SER A 2 21.99 14.46 20.00
C SER A 2 21.69 14.33 21.50
N ARG A 3 22.39 15.10 22.36
CA ARG A 3 22.11 15.15 23.82
C ARG A 3 20.65 15.49 24.12
N ALA A 4 20.05 16.39 23.35
CA ALA A 4 18.63 16.76 23.50
C ALA A 4 17.69 15.57 23.22
N GLN A 5 17.98 14.76 22.19
CA GLN A 5 17.17 13.56 21.90
C GLN A 5 17.28 12.50 23.01
N LEU A 6 18.47 12.30 23.56
CA LEU A 6 18.67 11.35 24.67
C LEU A 6 17.90 11.78 25.92
N HIS A 7 17.92 13.06 26.25
CA HIS A 7 17.18 13.61 27.40
C HIS A 7 15.66 13.40 27.25
N VAL A 8 15.12 13.57 26.04
CA VAL A 8 13.70 13.30 25.75
C VAL A 8 13.37 11.81 25.84
N ILE A 9 14.22 10.93 25.32
CA ILE A 9 14.00 9.47 25.36
C ILE A 9 14.03 8.95 26.81
N LEU A 10 14.99 9.41 27.62
CA LEU A 10 15.16 9.00 29.02
C LEU A 10 14.05 9.50 29.95
N ARG A 11 13.28 10.51 29.54
CA ARG A 11 12.17 11.08 30.32
C ARG A 11 10.79 10.59 29.88
N ARG A 12 10.72 9.66 28.92
CA ARG A 12 9.47 9.02 28.55
C ARG A 12 8.97 8.17 29.72
N THR A 13 7.67 8.22 29.95
CA THR A 13 6.98 7.34 30.90
C THR A 13 6.91 5.91 30.34
N ASP A 14 6.72 4.90 31.19
CA ASP A 14 6.66 3.51 30.75
C ASP A 14 5.46 3.21 29.82
N ASP A 15 4.42 4.02 29.90
CA ASP A 15 3.24 3.99 29.02
C ASP A 15 3.41 4.83 27.74
N TRP A 16 4.58 5.44 27.52
CA TRP A 16 4.82 6.29 26.36
C TRP A 16 4.67 5.51 25.06
N MET A 17 3.74 5.97 24.22
CA MET A 17 3.47 5.41 22.90
C MET A 17 3.78 6.46 21.83
N ASP A 18 4.42 6.03 20.74
CA ASP A 18 4.64 6.90 19.60
C ASP A 18 3.31 7.25 18.92
N GLY A 19 2.89 8.51 19.03
CA GLY A 19 1.65 8.99 18.44
C GLY A 19 1.67 9.12 16.92
N ARG A 20 2.82 8.90 16.26
CA ARG A 20 2.93 8.93 14.80
C ARG A 20 2.09 7.81 14.19
N ARG A 21 1.03 8.19 13.51
CA ARG A 21 0.18 7.28 12.72
C ARG A 21 0.46 7.47 11.23
N SER A 22 0.44 6.38 10.48
CA SER A 22 0.38 6.47 9.02
C SER A 22 -0.88 7.22 8.62
N ARG A 23 -0.77 8.08 7.60
CA ARG A 23 -1.96 8.68 6.99
C ARG A 23 -2.85 7.54 6.50
N HIS A 24 -4.09 7.46 6.99
CA HIS A 24 -5.09 6.57 6.42
C HIS A 24 -5.47 7.11 5.05
N THR A 25 -5.38 6.27 4.03
CA THR A 25 -5.84 6.59 2.68
C THR A 25 -6.93 5.59 2.38
N ASP A 26 -8.10 6.08 1.96
CA ASP A 26 -9.14 5.19 1.50
C ASP A 26 -8.68 4.50 0.21
N ASP A 27 -8.42 3.21 0.33
CA ASP A 27 -7.93 2.33 -0.73
C ASP A 27 -9.08 1.48 -1.31
N THR A 28 -10.33 1.69 -0.88
CA THR A 28 -11.50 0.87 -1.23
C THR A 28 -11.75 0.82 -2.74
N ASP A 29 -11.80 1.97 -3.41
CA ASP A 29 -12.02 2.02 -4.86
C ASP A 29 -10.93 1.30 -5.65
N VAL A 30 -9.68 1.46 -5.21
CA VAL A 30 -8.53 0.80 -5.84
C VAL A 30 -8.60 -0.70 -5.62
N LEU A 31 -8.99 -1.14 -4.42
CA LEU A 31 -9.16 -2.55 -4.09
C LEU A 31 -10.26 -3.20 -4.93
N LEU A 32 -11.41 -2.54 -5.11
CA LEU A 32 -12.49 -3.02 -5.99
C LEU A 32 -12.00 -3.21 -7.43
N ARG A 33 -11.28 -2.22 -7.97
CA ARG A 33 -10.69 -2.33 -9.31
C ARG A 33 -9.64 -3.45 -9.41
N ILE A 34 -8.84 -3.65 -8.37
CA ILE A 34 -7.89 -4.78 -8.30
C ILE A 34 -8.63 -6.11 -8.31
N HIS A 35 -9.70 -6.26 -7.53
CA HIS A 35 -10.51 -7.49 -7.52
C HIS A 35 -11.13 -7.81 -8.88
N HIS A 36 -11.62 -6.79 -9.58
CA HIS A 36 -12.13 -6.96 -10.93
C HIS A 36 -11.04 -7.52 -11.88
N VAL A 37 -9.84 -6.92 -11.87
CA VAL A 37 -8.71 -7.37 -12.70
C VAL A 37 -8.24 -8.79 -12.33
N ILE A 38 -8.16 -9.12 -11.03
CA ILE A 38 -7.72 -10.44 -10.57
C ILE A 38 -8.76 -11.52 -10.87
N GLY A 39 -10.05 -11.19 -10.79
CA GLY A 39 -11.14 -12.13 -11.11
C GLY A 39 -11.06 -12.67 -12.54
N GLU A 40 -10.62 -11.84 -13.49
CA GLU A 40 -10.40 -12.25 -14.88
C GLU A 40 -9.05 -12.94 -15.08
N LEU A 41 -8.03 -12.58 -14.29
CA LEU A 41 -6.64 -12.96 -14.51
C LEU A 41 -5.93 -13.37 -13.20
N PRO A 42 -6.23 -14.56 -12.64
CA PRO A 42 -5.75 -14.98 -11.32
C PRO A 42 -4.23 -15.24 -11.27
N THR A 43 -3.55 -15.29 -12.42
CA THR A 43 -2.09 -15.49 -12.52
C THR A 43 -1.31 -14.17 -12.57
N TYR A 44 -1.99 -13.03 -12.43
CA TYR A 44 -1.36 -11.72 -12.56
C TYR A 44 -0.84 -11.21 -11.22
N GLY A 45 0.48 -11.07 -11.11
CA GLY A 45 1.11 -10.38 -10.00
C GLY A 45 0.95 -8.87 -10.07
N TYR A 46 1.29 -8.18 -8.98
CA TYR A 46 1.03 -6.74 -8.80
C TYR A 46 1.55 -5.84 -9.93
N ARG A 47 2.66 -6.20 -10.59
CA ARG A 47 3.23 -5.41 -11.69
C ARG A 47 2.31 -5.38 -12.91
N ARG A 48 1.66 -6.51 -13.23
CA ARG A 48 0.71 -6.61 -14.35
C ARG A 48 -0.61 -5.93 -14.00
N VAL A 49 -1.12 -6.16 -12.79
CA VAL A 49 -2.31 -5.47 -12.27
C VAL A 49 -2.11 -3.94 -12.33
N TRP A 50 -0.96 -3.44 -11.88
CA TRP A 50 -0.65 -2.00 -11.97
C TRP A 50 -0.65 -1.48 -13.41
N ALA A 51 -0.07 -2.21 -14.36
CA ALA A 51 -0.05 -1.80 -15.76
C ALA A 51 -1.46 -1.67 -16.35
N LEU A 52 -2.36 -2.61 -16.01
CA LEU A 52 -3.76 -2.55 -16.44
C LEU A 52 -4.52 -1.38 -15.80
N LEU A 53 -4.38 -1.18 -14.49
CA LEU A 53 -4.99 -0.05 -13.79
C LEU A 53 -4.52 1.30 -14.32
N ARG A 54 -3.24 1.40 -14.68
CA ARG A 54 -2.67 2.61 -15.29
C ARG A 54 -3.26 2.86 -16.67
N ARG A 55 -3.31 1.84 -17.53
CA ARG A 55 -3.92 1.96 -18.86
C ARG A 55 -5.38 2.38 -18.78
N GLN A 56 -6.14 1.80 -17.84
CA GLN A 56 -7.54 2.17 -17.62
C GLN A 56 -7.67 3.62 -17.14
N ALA A 57 -6.83 4.05 -16.19
CA ALA A 57 -6.83 5.44 -15.74
C ALA A 57 -6.51 6.44 -16.87
N GLU A 58 -5.59 6.09 -17.76
CA GLU A 58 -5.26 6.91 -18.94
C GLU A 58 -6.44 7.04 -19.91
N LEU A 59 -7.22 5.96 -20.11
CA LEU A 59 -8.43 5.99 -20.92
C LEU A 59 -9.57 6.81 -20.27
N ASP A 60 -9.70 6.71 -18.96
CA ASP A 60 -10.76 7.39 -18.19
C ASP A 60 -10.39 8.85 -17.87
N GLY A 61 -9.21 9.34 -18.29
CA GLY A 61 -8.71 10.67 -17.94
C GLY A 61 -8.42 10.86 -16.43
N MET A 62 -8.27 9.76 -15.71
CA MET A 62 -8.05 9.71 -14.27
C MET A 62 -6.56 9.75 -13.92
N PRO A 63 -6.17 10.21 -12.72
CA PRO A 63 -4.78 10.19 -12.29
C PRO A 63 -4.26 8.74 -12.18
N ALA A 64 -3.07 8.51 -12.71
CA ALA A 64 -2.42 7.21 -12.65
C ALA A 64 -2.14 6.78 -11.20
N ILE A 65 -2.48 5.53 -10.88
CA ILE A 65 -2.23 4.95 -9.56
C ILE A 65 -0.75 4.56 -9.44
N ASN A 66 -0.11 4.94 -8.32
CA ASN A 66 1.27 4.59 -8.05
C ASN A 66 1.43 3.07 -7.82
N ALA A 67 2.43 2.45 -8.45
CA ALA A 67 2.73 1.01 -8.31
C ALA A 67 2.95 0.56 -6.86
N LYS A 68 3.56 1.41 -6.02
CA LYS A 68 3.77 1.12 -4.58
C LYS A 68 2.45 1.04 -3.82
N ARG A 69 1.46 1.86 -4.20
CA ARG A 69 0.11 1.83 -3.61
C ARG A 69 -0.58 0.51 -3.93
N VAL A 70 -0.54 0.08 -5.20
CA VAL A 70 -1.06 -1.22 -5.65
C VAL A 70 -0.40 -2.37 -4.89
N TYR A 71 0.93 -2.37 -4.80
CA TYR A 71 1.67 -3.40 -4.05
C TYR A 71 1.23 -3.48 -2.59
N ARG A 72 1.13 -2.34 -1.91
CA ARG A 72 0.74 -2.29 -0.49
C ARG A 72 -0.67 -2.86 -0.29
N ILE A 73 -1.63 -2.43 -1.12
CA ILE A 73 -3.02 -2.89 -1.04
C ILE A 73 -3.09 -4.40 -1.28
N MET A 74 -2.45 -4.90 -2.34
CA MET A 74 -2.44 -6.34 -2.63
C MET A 74 -1.77 -7.15 -1.52
N ARG A 75 -0.69 -6.63 -0.92
CA ARG A 75 -0.03 -7.28 0.22
C ARG A 75 -0.91 -7.33 1.46
N GLN A 76 -1.60 -6.23 1.78
CA GLN A 76 -2.48 -6.15 2.96
C GLN A 76 -3.72 -7.05 2.84
N ASN A 77 -4.16 -7.34 1.61
CA ASN A 77 -5.33 -8.18 1.32
C ASN A 77 -4.96 -9.60 0.88
N ALA A 78 -3.71 -10.04 1.06
CA ALA A 78 -3.24 -11.38 0.67
C ALA A 78 -3.47 -11.75 -0.82
N LEU A 79 -3.39 -10.76 -1.72
CA LEU A 79 -3.61 -10.93 -3.17
C LEU A 79 -2.30 -11.14 -3.97
N LEU A 80 -1.17 -11.34 -3.30
CA LEU A 80 0.11 -11.57 -3.97
C LEU A 80 0.29 -13.05 -4.30
N LEU A 81 0.85 -13.32 -5.47
CA LEU A 81 1.22 -14.68 -5.86
C LEU A 81 2.37 -15.18 -5.00
N GLU A 82 2.24 -16.41 -4.51
CA GLU A 82 3.29 -17.10 -3.80
C GLU A 82 4.47 -17.37 -4.74
N ARG A 83 5.68 -17.14 -4.24
CA ARG A 83 6.88 -17.64 -4.91
C ARG A 83 7.01 -19.11 -4.58
N LYS A 84 6.90 -19.98 -5.59
CA LYS A 84 7.41 -21.35 -5.47
C LYS A 84 8.94 -21.25 -5.34
N THR A 85 9.44 -21.63 -4.18
CA THR A 85 10.87 -21.87 -3.90
C THR A 85 11.27 -23.25 -4.35
#